data_AF-A0A9D8AGD4-F1
#
_entry.id   AF-A0A9D8AGD4-F1
#
_cell.length_a   1.000
_cell.length_b   1.000
_cell.length_c   1.000
_cell.angle_alpha   90.00
_cell.angle_beta   90.00
_cell.angle_gamma   90.00
#
_symmetry.space_group_name_H-M   'P 1'
#
loop_
_entity.id
_entity.type
_entity.pdbx_description
1 polymer ?
#
loop_
_entity_poly.entity_id
_entity_poly.type
_entity_poly.pdbx_seq_one_letter_code
_entity_poly.pdbx_strand_id
1 'polypeptide(L)'
;MKFFYALLIFFITTFLAIQAVAEEDLKAFPTRYTDIHYKDDTNLKTFFRRISGAEIDIYTYPGLAKNRIDRIVEKVQALLDMYPEKFHFDIQIHPKYEKGNIAFYSKKDKSIIVYADRITDNILAHEISHAVIDVYFKTPPPSKVQEILSQYVDKHLWYEYQP
;
A
#
# COMPACT_ATOMS: atom_id res chain seq x y z
N MET A 1 -13.30 -17.08 52.80
CA MET A 1 -12.21 -16.40 52.06
C MET A 1 -11.56 -17.20 50.93
N LYS A 2 -11.72 -18.54 50.81
CA LYS A 2 -11.12 -19.31 49.70
C LYS A 2 -11.94 -19.35 48.40
N PHE A 3 -13.24 -19.04 48.46
CA PHE A 3 -14.13 -19.07 47.29
C PHE A 3 -14.05 -17.83 46.37
N PHE A 4 -13.54 -16.70 46.86
CA PHE A 4 -13.45 -15.46 46.07
C PHE A 4 -12.26 -15.44 45.09
N TYR A 5 -11.19 -16.16 45.39
CA TYR A 5 -10.00 -16.24 44.52
C TYR A 5 -10.21 -17.16 43.31
N ALA A 6 -11.09 -18.15 43.39
CA ALA A 6 -11.37 -19.06 42.27
C ALA A 6 -12.19 -18.39 41.15
N LEU A 7 -13.08 -17.45 41.50
CA LEU A 7 -13.92 -16.74 40.52
C LEU A 7 -13.15 -15.65 39.77
N LEU A 8 -12.14 -15.03 40.42
CA LEU A 8 -11.28 -14.01 39.83
C LEU A 8 -10.30 -14.61 38.81
N ILE A 9 -9.79 -15.81 39.06
CA ILE A 9 -8.90 -16.52 38.12
C ILE A 9 -9.68 -16.96 36.87
N PHE A 10 -10.94 -17.39 37.02
CA PHE A 10 -11.78 -17.78 35.88
C PHE A 10 -12.12 -16.59 34.96
N PHE A 11 -12.31 -15.39 35.53
CA PHE A 11 -12.52 -14.17 34.74
C PHE A 11 -11.25 -13.66 34.05
N ILE A 12 -10.06 -13.87 34.62
CA ILE A 12 -8.79 -13.48 33.99
C ILE A 12 -8.43 -14.44 32.84
N THR A 13 -8.75 -15.73 32.94
CA THR A 13 -8.51 -16.69 31.85
C THR A 13 -9.49 -16.57 30.69
N THR A 14 -10.74 -16.12 30.94
CA THR A 14 -11.70 -15.88 29.85
C THR A 14 -11.50 -14.53 29.15
N PHE A 15 -10.93 -13.54 29.84
CA PHE A 15 -10.60 -12.25 29.20
C PHE A 15 -9.37 -12.34 28.29
N LEU A 16 -8.42 -13.24 28.57
CA LEU A 16 -7.25 -13.47 27.71
C LEU A 16 -7.57 -14.23 26.41
N ALA A 17 -8.68 -14.98 26.36
CA ALA A 17 -9.07 -15.72 25.16
C ALA A 17 -9.76 -14.86 24.08
N ILE A 18 -10.18 -13.63 24.40
CA ILE A 18 -10.91 -12.76 23.46
C ILE A 18 -9.97 -11.81 22.68
N GLN A 19 -8.70 -11.70 23.06
CA GLN A 19 -7.72 -10.89 22.33
C GLN A 19 -6.85 -11.68 21.34
N ALA A 20 -7.16 -12.95 21.08
CA ALA A 20 -6.77 -13.58 19.83
C ALA A 20 -7.77 -13.13 18.75
N VAL A 21 -7.79 -11.82 18.43
CA VAL A 21 -8.26 -11.38 17.12
C VAL A 21 -7.40 -12.17 16.14
N ALA A 22 -8.01 -13.10 15.42
CA ALA A 22 -7.34 -13.83 14.36
C ALA A 22 -6.68 -12.79 13.46
N GLU A 23 -5.36 -12.69 13.56
CA GLU A 23 -4.55 -11.98 12.58
C GLU A 23 -4.84 -12.70 11.28
N GLU A 24 -5.70 -12.12 10.44
CA GLU A 24 -6.04 -12.73 9.16
C GLU A 24 -4.72 -12.95 8.41
N ASP A 25 -4.45 -14.20 8.01
CA ASP A 25 -3.24 -14.57 7.28
C ASP A 25 -3.19 -13.81 5.94
N LEU A 26 -2.62 -12.61 5.96
CA LEU A 26 -2.36 -11.82 4.78
C LEU A 26 -1.20 -12.46 4.00
N LYS A 27 -1.41 -12.66 2.70
CA LYS A 27 -0.35 -13.07 1.78
C LYS A 27 0.47 -11.84 1.40
N ALA A 28 1.76 -12.04 1.16
CA ALA A 28 2.67 -10.99 0.69
C ALA A 28 3.21 -11.29 -0.72
N PHE A 29 3.25 -10.28 -1.58
CA PHE A 29 3.87 -10.33 -2.90
C PHE A 29 5.01 -9.28 -2.97
N PRO A 30 6.28 -9.69 -2.76
CA PRO A 30 7.40 -8.76 -2.65
C PRO A 30 7.90 -8.28 -4.02
N THR A 31 8.18 -6.98 -4.13
CA THR A 31 8.89 -6.33 -5.25
C THR A 31 10.22 -5.74 -4.77
N ARG A 32 10.92 -4.96 -5.60
CA ARG A 32 12.15 -4.27 -5.18
C ARG A 32 11.92 -3.21 -4.11
N TYR A 33 10.78 -2.51 -4.16
CA TYR A 33 10.49 -1.33 -3.34
C TYR A 33 9.32 -1.52 -2.38
N THR A 34 8.57 -2.62 -2.48
CA THR A 34 7.39 -2.81 -1.64
C THR A 34 7.01 -4.25 -1.42
N ASP A 35 6.36 -4.50 -0.28
CA ASP A 35 5.63 -5.72 -0.01
C ASP A 35 4.13 -5.46 -0.17
N ILE A 36 3.50 -6.20 -1.09
CA ILE A 36 2.07 -6.07 -1.37
C ILE A 36 1.31 -7.11 -0.56
N HIS A 37 0.53 -6.67 0.42
CA HIS A 37 -0.28 -7.49 1.31
C HIS A 37 -1.71 -7.60 0.80
N TYR A 38 -2.22 -8.82 0.73
CA TYR A 38 -3.54 -9.11 0.19
C TYR A 38 -4.14 -10.40 0.78
N LYS A 39 -5.46 -10.44 0.87
CA LYS A 39 -6.20 -11.59 1.42
C LYS A 39 -6.52 -12.66 0.39
N ASP A 40 -6.90 -12.24 -0.82
CA ASP A 40 -7.39 -13.11 -1.89
C ASP A 40 -6.65 -12.81 -3.19
N ASP A 41 -6.25 -13.85 -3.89
CA ASP A 41 -5.57 -13.78 -5.19
C ASP A 41 -6.41 -13.04 -6.25
N THR A 42 -7.73 -13.07 -6.11
CA THR A 42 -8.68 -12.29 -6.92
C THR A 42 -8.47 -10.79 -6.77
N ASN A 43 -8.17 -10.32 -5.55
CA ASN A 43 -7.90 -8.91 -5.29
C ASN A 43 -6.56 -8.50 -5.89
N LEU A 44 -5.54 -9.35 -5.75
CA LEU A 44 -4.23 -9.12 -6.35
C LEU A 44 -4.30 -9.05 -7.89
N LYS A 45 -5.01 -10.00 -8.52
CA LYS A 45 -5.27 -10.01 -9.96
C LYS A 45 -6.02 -8.76 -10.41
N THR A 46 -7.06 -8.37 -9.67
CA THR A 46 -7.86 -7.17 -9.97
C THR A 46 -6.99 -5.92 -9.88
N PHE A 47 -6.19 -5.79 -8.83
CA PHE A 47 -5.23 -4.71 -8.65
C PHE A 47 -4.27 -4.60 -9.85
N PHE A 48 -3.58 -5.70 -10.20
CA PHE A 48 -2.63 -5.68 -11.32
C PHE A 48 -3.30 -5.38 -12.67
N ARG A 49 -4.48 -5.95 -12.92
CA ARG A 49 -5.25 -5.66 -14.14
C ARG A 49 -5.57 -4.17 -14.26
N ARG A 50 -5.97 -3.53 -13.16
CA ARG A 50 -6.34 -2.11 -13.16
C ARG A 50 -5.13 -1.18 -13.34
N ILE A 51 -4.00 -1.47 -12.70
CA ILE A 51 -2.80 -0.64 -12.85
C ILE A 51 -2.05 -0.93 -14.16
N SER A 52 -2.30 -2.05 -14.83
CA SER A 52 -1.60 -2.42 -16.07
C SER A 52 -2.43 -2.19 -17.33
N GLY A 53 -3.76 -2.05 -17.18
CA GLY A 53 -4.71 -2.00 -18.29
C GLY A 53 -4.91 -3.34 -19.01
N ALA A 54 -4.19 -4.39 -18.60
CA ALA A 54 -4.24 -5.73 -19.17
C ALA A 54 -4.14 -6.79 -18.06
N GLU A 55 -4.69 -7.97 -18.31
CA GLU A 55 -4.54 -9.10 -17.40
C GLU A 55 -3.10 -9.61 -17.44
N ILE A 56 -2.48 -9.74 -16.27
CA ILE A 56 -1.15 -10.32 -16.10
C ILE A 56 -1.33 -11.65 -15.38
N ASP A 57 -0.81 -12.73 -15.96
CA ASP A 57 -0.69 -14.00 -15.24
C ASP A 57 0.47 -13.90 -14.25
N ILE A 58 0.13 -13.57 -13.01
CA ILE A 58 1.08 -13.33 -11.91
C ILE A 58 1.80 -14.62 -11.49
N TYR A 59 1.22 -15.81 -11.74
CA TYR A 59 1.84 -17.08 -11.37
C TYR A 59 2.83 -17.55 -12.43
N THR A 60 2.46 -17.39 -13.70
CA THR A 60 3.35 -17.78 -14.81
C THR A 60 4.46 -16.75 -15.00
N TYR A 61 4.16 -15.46 -14.85
CA TYR A 61 5.10 -14.36 -15.10
C TYR A 61 5.13 -13.34 -13.95
N PRO A 62 5.50 -13.74 -12.72
CA PRO A 62 5.54 -12.84 -11.56
C PRO A 62 6.46 -11.63 -11.79
N GLY A 63 7.50 -11.77 -12.60
CA GLY A 63 8.42 -10.68 -12.95
C GLY A 63 7.73 -9.51 -13.65
N LEU A 64 6.72 -9.74 -14.50
CA LEU A 64 5.99 -8.67 -15.18
C LEU A 64 5.19 -7.83 -14.19
N ALA A 65 4.53 -8.48 -13.23
CA ALA A 65 3.78 -7.83 -12.17
C ALA A 65 4.71 -7.00 -11.25
N LYS A 66 5.83 -7.59 -10.80
CA LYS A 66 6.83 -6.87 -9.99
C LYS A 66 7.39 -5.65 -10.71
N ASN A 67 7.83 -5.84 -11.95
CA ASN A 67 8.38 -4.77 -12.77
C ASN A 67 7.37 -3.65 -13.04
N ARG A 68 6.05 -3.95 -13.08
CA ARG A 68 5.04 -2.90 -13.24
C ARG A 68 5.05 -1.92 -12.06
N ILE A 69 5.11 -2.43 -10.83
CA ILE A 69 5.15 -1.61 -9.62
C ILE A 69 6.48 -0.88 -9.53
N ASP A 70 7.59 -1.58 -9.72
CA ASP A 70 8.92 -1.00 -9.61
C ASP A 70 9.10 0.14 -10.63
N ARG A 71 8.58 0.00 -11.86
CA ARG A 71 8.58 1.08 -12.86
C ARG A 71 7.75 2.30 -12.45
N ILE A 72 6.62 2.11 -11.75
CA ILE A 72 5.84 3.25 -11.26
C ILE A 72 6.66 3.98 -10.19
N VAL A 73 7.25 3.25 -9.24
CA VAL A 73 8.11 3.84 -8.20
C VAL A 73 9.28 4.62 -8.80
N GLU A 74 10.03 4.01 -9.71
CA GLU A 74 11.17 4.63 -10.38
C GLU A 74 10.75 5.86 -11.18
N LYS A 75 9.57 5.83 -11.83
CA LYS A 75 9.04 6.99 -12.56
C LYS A 75 8.66 8.13 -11.61
N VAL A 76 8.03 7.83 -10.47
CA VAL A 76 7.70 8.83 -9.45
C VAL A 76 8.97 9.48 -8.90
N GLN A 77 9.98 8.66 -8.54
CA GLN A 77 11.28 9.17 -8.08
C GLN A 77 11.93 10.09 -9.11
N ALA A 78 11.92 9.68 -10.38
CA ALA A 78 12.48 10.48 -11.47
C ALA A 78 11.72 11.79 -11.73
N LEU A 79 10.38 11.79 -11.65
CA LEU A 79 9.57 12.99 -11.84
C LEU A 79 9.78 14.01 -10.71
N LEU A 80 10.00 13.54 -9.49
CA LEU A 80 10.25 14.40 -8.35
C LEU A 80 11.73 14.78 -8.18
N ASP A 81 12.63 14.12 -8.90
CA ASP A 81 14.09 14.17 -8.68
C ASP A 81 14.46 13.84 -7.22
N MET A 82 13.82 12.81 -6.68
CA MET A 82 13.95 12.38 -5.28
C MET A 82 14.24 10.88 -5.20
N TYR A 83 15.43 10.54 -4.70
CA TYR A 83 15.94 9.16 -4.64
C TYR A 83 16.31 8.77 -3.21
N PRO A 84 15.32 8.53 -2.32
CA PRO A 84 15.58 8.15 -0.94
C PRO A 84 16.40 6.84 -0.86
N GLU A 85 17.45 6.85 -0.02
CA GLU A 85 18.22 5.65 0.25
C GLU A 85 17.36 4.61 0.98
N LYS A 86 17.49 3.33 0.59
CA LYS A 86 16.75 2.20 1.19
C LYS A 86 15.23 2.42 1.21
N PHE A 87 14.70 3.06 0.16
CA PHE A 87 13.27 3.28 0.00
C PHE A 87 12.51 1.95 -0.08
N HIS A 88 11.63 1.70 0.89
CA HIS A 88 10.74 0.55 0.95
C HIS A 88 9.46 0.92 1.71
N PHE A 89 8.31 0.42 1.26
CA PHE A 89 7.00 0.70 1.86
C PHE A 89 6.04 -0.48 1.65
N ASP A 90 4.91 -0.52 2.35
CA ASP A 90 3.91 -1.59 2.20
C ASP A 90 2.74 -1.14 1.32
N ILE A 91 2.12 -2.06 0.58
CA ILE A 91 0.81 -1.85 -0.06
C ILE A 91 -0.20 -2.79 0.58
N GLN A 92 -1.32 -2.28 1.07
CA GLN A 92 -2.41 -3.10 1.62
C GLN A 92 -3.61 -3.06 0.68
N ILE A 93 -3.96 -4.20 0.09
CA ILE A 93 -5.06 -4.31 -0.87
C ILE A 93 -6.35 -4.73 -0.16
N HIS A 94 -7.33 -3.84 -0.18
CA HIS A 94 -8.71 -4.12 0.21
C HIS A 94 -9.57 -4.45 -1.02
N PRO A 95 -10.57 -5.34 -0.88
CA PRO A 95 -11.34 -5.85 -2.02
C PRO A 95 -12.21 -4.79 -2.70
N LYS A 96 -12.96 -4.01 -1.90
CA LYS A 96 -14.01 -3.14 -2.41
C LYS A 96 -14.06 -1.84 -1.63
N TYR A 97 -14.09 -0.73 -2.35
CA TYR A 97 -14.29 0.58 -1.76
C TYR A 97 -15.72 0.74 -1.22
N GLU A 98 -15.81 1.17 0.04
CA GLU A 98 -17.10 1.45 0.70
C GLU A 98 -17.39 2.96 0.76
N LYS A 99 -16.47 3.75 1.29
CA LYS A 99 -16.57 5.22 1.42
C LYS A 99 -15.20 5.83 1.80
N GLY A 100 -15.03 7.13 1.59
CA GLY A 100 -13.81 7.87 1.95
C GLY A 100 -12.79 7.97 0.82
N ASN A 101 -11.51 7.77 1.11
CA ASN A 101 -10.46 7.86 0.11
C ASN A 101 -10.31 6.53 -0.65
N ILE A 102 -10.16 6.60 -1.98
CA ILE A 102 -9.95 5.42 -2.84
C ILE A 102 -8.57 4.79 -2.61
N ALA A 103 -7.60 5.60 -2.24
CA ALA A 103 -6.31 5.19 -1.75
C ALA A 103 -5.79 6.29 -0.80
N PHE A 104 -4.87 5.93 0.08
CA PHE A 104 -4.11 6.91 0.85
C PHE A 104 -2.82 6.31 1.39
N TYR A 105 -1.77 7.12 1.48
CA TYR A 105 -0.53 6.81 2.18
C TYR A 105 -0.64 7.12 3.69
N SER A 106 -0.37 6.12 4.54
CA SER A 106 -0.20 6.27 5.99
C SER A 106 1.27 6.48 6.33
N LYS A 107 1.64 7.69 6.73
CA LYS A 107 3.00 8.02 7.21
C LYS A 107 3.41 7.21 8.44
N LYS A 108 2.44 6.93 9.32
CA LYS A 108 2.67 6.22 10.58
C LYS A 108 3.12 4.78 10.30
N ASP A 109 2.43 4.13 9.38
CA ASP A 109 2.60 2.70 9.09
C ASP A 109 3.51 2.46 7.87
N LYS A 110 3.90 3.55 7.18
CA LYS A 110 4.65 3.52 5.91
C LYS A 110 4.00 2.61 4.87
N SER A 111 2.67 2.70 4.80
CA SER A 111 1.86 1.83 3.96
C SER A 111 0.89 2.62 3.11
N ILE A 112 0.70 2.19 1.86
CA ILE A 112 -0.36 2.67 0.99
C ILE A 112 -1.53 1.70 1.09
N ILE A 113 -2.68 2.23 1.48
CA ILE A 113 -3.93 1.46 1.51
C ILE A 113 -4.67 1.74 0.19
N VAL A 114 -5.07 0.68 -0.51
CA VAL A 114 -5.75 0.76 -1.80
C VAL A 114 -6.97 -0.15 -1.85
N TYR A 115 -7.96 0.24 -2.66
CA TYR A 115 -9.09 -0.62 -2.99
C TYR A 115 -8.94 -1.17 -4.42
N ALA A 116 -8.89 -2.50 -4.54
CA ALA A 116 -8.63 -3.21 -5.79
C ALA A 116 -9.63 -2.83 -6.90
N ASP A 117 -10.88 -2.54 -6.57
CA ASP A 117 -11.94 -2.21 -7.54
C ASP A 117 -11.91 -0.77 -8.04
N ARG A 118 -11.06 0.10 -7.48
CA ARG A 118 -10.99 1.53 -7.81
C ARG A 118 -9.62 2.03 -8.21
N ILE A 119 -8.55 1.36 -7.79
CA ILE A 119 -7.17 1.77 -8.05
C ILE A 119 -6.88 1.96 -9.54
N THR A 120 -6.02 2.91 -9.86
CA THR A 120 -5.38 3.10 -11.17
C THR A 120 -3.90 3.32 -10.94
N ASP A 121 -3.09 3.23 -12.00
CA ASP A 121 -1.67 3.57 -11.92
C ASP A 121 -1.44 5.03 -11.54
N ASN A 122 -2.25 5.97 -12.04
CA ASN A 122 -2.20 7.37 -11.59
C ASN A 122 -2.48 7.52 -10.09
N ILE A 123 -3.55 6.92 -9.56
CA ILE A 123 -3.86 6.98 -8.12
C ILE A 123 -2.73 6.35 -7.30
N LEU A 124 -2.19 5.21 -7.74
CA LEU A 124 -1.08 4.57 -7.05
C LEU A 124 0.18 5.44 -7.07
N ALA A 125 0.51 6.06 -8.21
CA ALA A 125 1.64 6.95 -8.34
C ALA A 125 1.51 8.19 -7.44
N HIS A 126 0.30 8.74 -7.31
CA HIS A 126 -0.01 9.82 -6.36
C HIS A 126 0.38 9.41 -4.94
N GLU A 127 -0.05 8.25 -4.47
CA GLU A 127 0.26 7.82 -3.10
C GLU A 127 1.74 7.44 -2.92
N ILE A 128 2.37 6.87 -3.95
CA ILE A 128 3.82 6.61 -3.94
C ILE A 128 4.59 7.93 -3.83
N SER A 129 4.11 9.02 -4.45
CA SER A 129 4.77 10.32 -4.35
C SER A 129 4.79 10.83 -2.91
N HIS A 130 3.70 10.64 -2.16
CA HIS A 130 3.66 10.94 -0.72
C HIS A 130 4.67 10.10 0.06
N ALA A 131 4.79 8.80 -0.25
CA ALA A 131 5.78 7.93 0.37
C ALA A 131 7.23 8.37 0.07
N VAL A 132 7.54 8.70 -1.19
CA VAL A 132 8.87 9.18 -1.59
C VAL A 132 9.21 10.48 -0.86
N ILE A 133 8.30 11.46 -0.83
CA ILE A 133 8.50 12.74 -0.16
C ILE A 133 8.73 12.53 1.35
N ASP A 134 7.95 11.65 1.97
CA ASP A 134 8.02 11.37 3.40
C ASP A 134 9.36 10.75 3.83
N VAL A 135 9.93 9.87 3.00
CA VAL A 135 11.23 9.26 3.27
C VAL A 135 12.39 10.19 2.87
N TYR A 136 12.25 10.94 1.78
CA TYR A 136 13.32 11.79 1.24
C TYR A 136 13.63 12.99 2.15
N PHE A 137 12.60 13.65 2.70
CA PHE A 137 12.80 14.81 3.57
C PHE A 137 12.89 14.41 5.04
N LYS A 138 13.99 14.80 5.70
CA LYS A 138 14.13 14.66 7.17
C LYS A 138 12.97 15.33 7.94
N THR A 139 12.53 16.49 7.44
CA THR A 139 11.32 17.17 7.90
C THR A 139 10.41 17.35 6.70
N PRO A 140 9.24 16.72 6.65
CA PRO A 140 8.40 16.77 5.48
C PRO A 140 7.95 18.21 5.17
N PRO A 141 7.82 18.58 3.88
CA PRO A 141 7.27 19.87 3.49
C PRO A 141 5.85 20.08 4.05
N PRO A 142 5.31 21.31 4.08
CA PRO A 142 3.89 21.52 4.41
C PRO A 142 2.97 20.68 3.52
N SER A 143 1.85 20.19 4.06
CA SER A 143 0.94 19.28 3.34
C SER A 143 0.52 19.79 1.96
N LYS A 144 0.20 21.09 1.85
CA LYS A 144 -0.14 21.72 0.56
C LYS A 144 0.97 21.61 -0.48
N VAL A 145 2.24 21.66 -0.06
CA VAL A 145 3.39 21.50 -0.97
C VAL A 145 3.51 20.04 -1.40
N GLN A 146 3.31 19.09 -0.48
CA GLN A 146 3.30 17.66 -0.80
C GLN A 146 2.23 17.37 -1.88
N GLU A 147 1.00 17.85 -1.69
CA GLU A 147 -0.07 17.69 -2.68
C GLU A 147 0.25 18.30 -4.05
N ILE A 148 0.91 19.46 -4.10
CA ILE A 148 1.34 20.07 -5.38
C ILE A 148 2.34 19.15 -6.10
N LEU A 149 3.29 18.56 -5.38
CA LEU A 149 4.24 17.61 -5.95
C LEU A 149 3.55 16.32 -6.41
N SER A 150 2.57 15.81 -5.64
CA SER A 150 1.79 14.63 -6.02
C SER A 150 0.94 14.90 -7.28
N GLN A 151 0.33 16.09 -7.39
CA GLN A 151 -0.41 16.50 -8.59
C GLN A 151 0.51 16.69 -9.81
N TYR A 152 1.76 17.10 -9.60
CA TYR A 152 2.76 17.12 -10.67
C TYR A 152 3.01 15.69 -11.19
N VAL A 153 3.17 14.71 -10.30
CA VAL A 153 3.28 13.29 -10.68
C VAL A 153 2.04 12.82 -11.44
N ASP A 154 0.83 13.15 -10.98
CA ASP A 154 -0.43 12.78 -11.67
C ASP A 154 -0.45 13.24 -13.13
N LYS A 155 -0.02 14.47 -13.37
CA LYS A 155 -0.05 15.08 -14.70
C LYS A 155 1.02 14.51 -15.64
N HIS A 156 2.14 14.05 -15.10
CA HIS A 156 3.34 13.75 -15.88
C HIS A 156 3.75 12.27 -15.89
N LEU A 157 3.04 11.39 -15.18
CA LEU A 157 3.36 9.97 -15.03
C LEU A 157 3.74 9.28 -16.36
N TRP A 158 2.99 9.54 -17.44
CA TRP A 158 3.19 8.91 -18.75
C TRP A 158 3.41 9.90 -19.91
N TYR A 159 3.83 11.14 -19.64
CA TYR A 159 3.93 12.19 -20.67
C TYR A 159 4.92 11.85 -21.80
N GLU A 160 5.94 11.04 -21.52
CA GLU A 160 6.93 10.56 -22.51
C GLU A 160 6.38 9.54 -23.52
N TYR A 161 5.14 9.08 -23.36
CA TYR A 161 4.48 8.09 -24.22
C TYR A 161 3.35 8.68 -25.07
N GLN A 162 3.24 10.01 -25.19
CA GLN A 162 2.33 10.61 -26.16
C GLN A 162 2.99 10.59 -27.55
N PRO A 163 2.34 9.98 -28.58
CA PRO A 163 2.87 9.98 -29.94
C PRO A 163 2.99 11.39 -30.53
#